data_AF-A0A831XIS3-F1
#
_entry.id   AF-A0A831XIS3-F1
#
_cell.length_a   1.000
_cell.length_b   1.000
_cell.length_c   1.000
_cell.angle_alpha   90.00
_cell.angle_beta   90.00
_cell.angle_gamma   90.00
#
_symmetry.space_group_name_H-M   'P 1'
#
loop_
_entity.id
_entity.type
_entity.pdbx_description
1 polymer ?
#
loop_
_entity_poly.entity_id
_entity_poly.type
_entity_poly.pdbx_seq_one_letter_code
_entity_poly.pdbx_strand_id
1 'polypeptide(L)'
;MAQGAEDRHAAQSARRREVRLGEALRLGRHRRLADGRPRRRAGASAGGEGRGRDDPRAGVGGWHAPFSSPDPAVIDKGLKGMEAALRHANAIGATTVLLVPAVVNEEVGYADAYKRSQQHVRELLPLAEELEVVIAIENVWNKFLLSPIEFARYLDEFESPWVRAYCDVGNMILFGYAQDWIRVLGNRIIKLDLKDFSRKDYKFVNLGDGDVNWPEVKAALEEIGFEGWMTSEVGGGDEPYLTDMVQRIDRLLLS
;
A
#
# COMPACT_ATOMS: atom_id res chain seq x y z
N MET A 1 26.17 12.39 -2.20
CA MET A 1 25.68 10.99 -2.06
C MET A 1 24.15 10.88 -1.96
N ALA A 2 23.38 11.98 -2.09
CA ALA A 2 21.91 11.96 -2.12
C ALA A 2 21.30 11.70 -3.52
N GLN A 3 22.02 12.03 -4.60
CA GLN A 3 21.56 11.84 -6.00
C GLN A 3 21.28 10.38 -6.40
N GLY A 4 21.92 9.40 -5.76
CA GLY A 4 21.81 7.98 -6.16
C GLY A 4 20.48 7.30 -5.83
N ALA A 5 19.69 7.89 -4.93
CA ALA A 5 18.33 7.46 -4.62
C ALA A 5 17.28 8.16 -5.51
N GLU A 6 17.61 9.36 -6.02
CA GLU A 6 16.74 10.23 -6.83
C GLU A 6 16.45 9.64 -8.22
N ASP A 7 17.42 8.97 -8.85
CA ASP A 7 17.29 8.47 -10.23
C ASP A 7 16.57 7.11 -10.36
N ARG A 8 16.31 6.39 -9.25
CA ARG A 8 15.69 5.04 -9.30
C ARG A 8 14.18 5.05 -9.14
N HIS A 9 13.59 6.10 -8.58
CA HIS A 9 12.15 6.15 -8.28
C HIS A 9 11.29 6.83 -9.36
N ALA A 10 11.87 7.69 -10.21
CA ALA A 10 11.13 8.37 -11.28
C ALA A 10 10.89 7.51 -12.54
N ALA A 11 11.45 6.29 -12.61
CA ALA A 11 11.45 5.46 -13.83
C ALA A 11 10.66 4.14 -13.71
N GLN A 12 9.69 4.03 -12.79
CA GLN A 12 8.97 2.76 -12.55
C GLN A 12 7.47 2.79 -12.92
N SER A 13 7.09 3.46 -14.01
CA SER A 13 5.75 3.31 -14.60
C SER A 13 5.80 2.42 -15.85
N ALA A 14 6.10 1.14 -15.66
CA ALA A 14 5.96 0.12 -16.69
C ALA A 14 5.00 -0.97 -16.16
N ARG A 15 3.84 -1.08 -16.82
CA ARG A 15 2.78 -2.11 -16.70
C ARG A 15 2.82 -2.94 -15.40
N ARG A 16 2.30 -2.35 -14.32
CA ARG A 16 2.06 -3.01 -13.03
C ARG A 16 0.81 -3.89 -13.14
N ARG A 17 0.83 -5.09 -12.54
CA ARG A 17 -0.31 -6.00 -12.46
C ARG A 17 -0.77 -6.09 -11.00
N GLU A 18 -2.05 -5.82 -10.77
CA GLU A 18 -2.67 -5.91 -9.44
C GLU A 18 -3.51 -7.19 -9.35
N VAL A 19 -3.50 -7.85 -8.19
CA VAL A 19 -4.27 -9.07 -7.94
C VAL A 19 -5.01 -8.93 -6.62
N ARG A 20 -6.31 -9.25 -6.62
CA ARG A 20 -7.13 -9.31 -5.40
C ARG A 20 -6.93 -10.65 -4.69
N LEU A 21 -6.44 -10.63 -3.45
CA LEU A 21 -6.10 -11.87 -2.72
C LEU A 21 -7.33 -12.75 -2.50
N GLY A 22 -8.48 -12.16 -2.15
CA GLY A 22 -9.71 -12.91 -1.89
C GLY A 22 -10.23 -13.68 -3.12
N GLU A 23 -10.08 -13.13 -4.33
CA GLU A 23 -10.46 -13.80 -5.57
C GLU A 23 -9.43 -14.87 -5.95
N ALA A 24 -8.14 -14.59 -5.79
CA ALA A 24 -7.06 -15.53 -6.06
C ALA A 24 -7.13 -16.78 -5.16
N LEU A 25 -7.39 -16.61 -3.85
CA LEU A 25 -7.58 -17.73 -2.91
C LEU A 25 -8.85 -18.55 -3.21
N ARG A 26 -9.94 -17.91 -3.64
CA ARG A 26 -11.17 -18.62 -4.06
C ARG A 26 -10.92 -19.48 -5.31
N LEU A 27 -10.20 -18.95 -6.30
CA LEU A 27 -9.82 -19.69 -7.50
C LEU A 27 -8.86 -20.85 -7.18
N GLY A 28 -7.93 -20.68 -6.23
CA GLY A 28 -7.04 -21.74 -5.74
C GLY A 28 -7.79 -22.88 -5.03
N ARG A 29 -8.80 -22.56 -4.20
CA ARG A 29 -9.63 -23.57 -3.51
C ARG A 29 -10.54 -24.36 -4.47
N HIS A 30 -10.97 -23.77 -5.58
CA HIS A 30 -11.79 -24.45 -6.59
C HIS A 30 -11.02 -25.48 -7.44
N ARG A 31 -9.67 -25.46 -7.45
CA ARG A 31 -8.87 -26.47 -8.16
C ARG A 31 -8.83 -27.84 -7.45
N ARG A 32 -9.39 -28.00 -6.24
CA ARG A 32 -9.33 -29.27 -5.47
C ARG A 32 -10.66 -29.96 -5.15
N LEU A 33 -11.81 -29.48 -5.61
CA LEU A 33 -13.07 -30.19 -5.40
C LEU A 33 -13.89 -30.25 -6.69
N ALA A 34 -13.94 -31.46 -7.24
CA ALA A 34 -14.73 -31.87 -8.40
C ALA A 34 -16.24 -31.93 -8.11
N ASP A 35 -16.98 -32.07 -9.20
CA ASP A 35 -18.29 -32.70 -9.32
C ASP A 35 -19.55 -32.00 -8.78
N GLY A 36 -20.60 -32.14 -9.60
CA GLY A 36 -21.86 -31.45 -9.49
C GLY A 36 -22.67 -31.83 -8.25
N ARG A 37 -23.19 -30.81 -7.56
CA ARG A 37 -24.62 -30.61 -7.27
C ARG A 37 -24.79 -29.28 -6.50
N PRO A 38 -25.89 -28.53 -6.73
CA PRO A 38 -26.09 -27.24 -6.07
C PRO A 38 -26.61 -27.44 -4.65
N ARG A 39 -25.96 -26.81 -3.67
CA ARG A 39 -26.54 -26.59 -2.33
C ARG A 39 -27.03 -25.16 -2.22
N ARG A 40 -28.34 -25.03 -1.95
CA ARG A 40 -29.00 -23.76 -1.59
C ARG A 40 -28.34 -23.15 -0.34
N ARG A 41 -28.09 -21.84 -0.36
CA ARG A 41 -27.86 -21.04 0.85
C ARG A 41 -29.08 -20.15 1.11
N ALA A 42 -29.53 -20.17 2.35
CA ALA A 42 -30.44 -19.20 2.94
C ALA A 42 -29.67 -18.40 4.00
N GLY A 43 -30.09 -17.15 4.23
CA GLY A 43 -29.73 -16.35 5.40
C GLY A 43 -28.86 -15.14 5.09
N ALA A 44 -29.52 -14.00 4.92
CA ALA A 44 -28.94 -12.69 4.64
C ALA A 44 -28.54 -11.94 5.93
N SER A 45 -27.55 -11.06 5.82
CA SER A 45 -27.47 -9.83 6.61
C SER A 45 -26.72 -8.74 5.83
N ALA A 46 -27.51 -7.76 5.39
CA ALA A 46 -27.18 -6.37 5.02
C ALA A 46 -25.85 -6.11 4.28
N GLY A 47 -25.84 -6.35 2.97
CA GLY A 47 -24.89 -5.73 2.06
C GLY A 47 -25.35 -4.32 1.68
N GLY A 48 -24.50 -3.33 1.93
CA GLY A 48 -24.49 -2.13 1.09
C GLY A 48 -23.87 -2.55 -0.25
N GLU A 49 -24.67 -2.56 -1.31
CA GLU A 49 -24.19 -2.79 -2.67
C GLU A 49 -23.33 -1.59 -3.09
N GLY A 50 -22.03 -1.65 -2.75
CA GLY A 50 -21.02 -0.76 -3.31
C GLY A 50 -20.97 -0.98 -4.81
N ARG A 51 -21.17 0.08 -5.59
CA ARG A 51 -20.98 0.10 -7.06
C ARG A 51 -19.69 -0.65 -7.38
N GLY A 52 -19.75 -1.62 -8.28
CA GLY A 52 -18.60 -2.41 -8.73
C GLY A 52 -17.53 -1.53 -9.36
N ARG A 53 -16.66 -0.97 -8.51
CA ARG A 53 -15.45 -0.24 -8.89
C ARG A 53 -14.33 -1.29 -8.99
N ASP A 54 -13.90 -1.60 -10.20
CA ASP A 54 -12.62 -2.26 -10.45
C ASP A 54 -11.55 -1.33 -9.85
N ASP A 55 -10.73 -1.78 -8.89
CA ASP A 55 -10.02 -0.88 -7.96
C ASP A 55 -8.49 -0.79 -8.18
N PRO A 56 -8.04 0.04 -9.13
CA PRO A 56 -6.64 0.44 -9.26
C PRO A 56 -6.25 1.57 -8.29
N ARG A 57 -5.00 1.60 -7.84
CA ARG A 57 -4.38 2.77 -7.17
C ARG A 57 -4.14 3.91 -8.17
N ALA A 58 -4.39 5.16 -7.76
CA ALA A 58 -4.00 6.34 -8.53
C ALA A 58 -2.86 7.13 -7.85
N GLY A 59 -1.69 7.20 -8.50
CA GLY A 59 -0.60 8.11 -8.16
C GLY A 59 0.22 7.79 -6.88
N VAL A 60 1.27 8.59 -6.67
CA VAL A 60 2.09 8.68 -5.46
C VAL A 60 2.22 10.17 -5.11
N GLY A 61 1.78 10.59 -3.93
CA GLY A 61 1.97 11.94 -3.43
C GLY A 61 3.10 12.04 -2.39
N GLY A 62 3.68 13.23 -2.24
CA GLY A 62 4.40 13.64 -1.02
C GLY A 62 5.93 13.64 -1.04
N TRP A 63 6.61 12.98 -1.97
CA TRP A 63 8.09 13.05 -2.02
C TRP A 63 8.65 14.43 -2.41
N HIS A 64 8.05 15.09 -3.41
CA HIS A 64 8.51 16.39 -3.91
C HIS A 64 7.77 17.59 -3.29
N ALA A 65 6.76 17.32 -2.48
CA ALA A 65 5.97 18.31 -1.76
C ALA A 65 5.44 17.71 -0.45
N PRO A 66 6.35 17.39 0.51
CA PRO A 66 5.96 16.69 1.73
C PRO A 66 5.18 17.60 2.67
N PHE A 67 4.18 17.03 3.35
CA PHE A 67 3.40 17.76 4.36
C PHE A 67 4.18 18.03 5.66
N SER A 68 5.44 17.61 5.74
CA SER A 68 6.33 17.98 6.83
C SER A 68 7.08 19.29 6.59
N SER A 69 7.04 19.84 5.37
CA SER A 69 7.78 21.05 4.99
C SER A 69 7.38 22.26 5.86
N PRO A 70 8.34 23.09 6.30
CA PRO A 70 8.04 24.37 6.95
C PRO A 70 7.64 25.46 5.95
N ASP A 71 7.88 25.26 4.64
CA ASP A 71 7.57 26.21 3.58
C ASP A 71 6.10 26.10 3.15
N PRO A 72 5.27 27.14 3.36
CA PRO A 72 3.86 27.14 2.97
C PRO A 72 3.64 26.92 1.46
N ALA A 73 4.57 27.32 0.60
CA ALA A 73 4.45 27.11 -0.84
C ALA A 73 4.59 25.63 -1.21
N VAL A 74 5.42 24.88 -0.48
CA VAL A 74 5.56 23.43 -0.63
C VAL A 74 4.29 22.73 -0.15
N ILE A 75 3.71 23.19 0.97
CA ILE A 75 2.43 22.68 1.48
C ILE A 75 1.30 22.92 0.50
N ASP A 76 1.12 24.14 -0.01
CA ASP A 76 0.09 24.49 -1.00
C ASP A 76 0.22 23.63 -2.27
N LYS A 77 1.44 23.43 -2.77
CA LYS A 77 1.70 22.53 -3.90
C LYS A 77 1.30 21.08 -3.59
N GLY A 78 1.63 20.59 -2.39
CA GLY A 78 1.31 19.23 -1.96
C GLY A 78 -0.21 19.02 -1.84
N LEU A 79 -0.92 19.96 -1.22
CA LEU A 79 -2.37 19.91 -1.05
C LEU A 79 -3.08 19.90 -2.41
N LYS A 80 -2.74 20.85 -3.30
CA LYS A 80 -3.28 20.89 -4.67
C LYS A 80 -3.01 19.61 -5.44
N GLY A 81 -1.81 19.05 -5.31
CA GLY A 81 -1.45 17.78 -5.93
C GLY A 81 -2.32 16.62 -5.43
N MET A 82 -2.54 16.53 -4.11
CA MET A 82 -3.39 15.51 -3.52
C MET A 82 -4.87 15.70 -3.85
N GLU A 83 -5.39 16.92 -3.83
CA GLU A 83 -6.77 17.20 -4.26
C GLU A 83 -7.00 16.78 -5.71
N ALA A 84 -6.06 17.11 -6.61
CA ALA A 84 -6.11 16.68 -8.00
C ALA A 84 -6.05 15.15 -8.12
N ALA A 85 -5.19 14.48 -7.34
CA ALA A 85 -5.08 13.03 -7.35
C ALA A 85 -6.36 12.35 -6.85
N LEU A 86 -6.99 12.86 -5.78
CA LEU A 86 -8.26 12.34 -5.25
C LEU A 86 -9.38 12.49 -6.28
N ARG A 87 -9.51 13.67 -6.91
CA ARG A 87 -10.51 13.90 -7.96
C ARG A 87 -10.28 13.02 -9.18
N HIS A 88 -9.03 12.84 -9.58
CA HIS A 88 -8.68 11.96 -10.69
C HIS A 88 -8.99 10.50 -10.35
N ALA A 89 -8.64 10.03 -9.15
CA ALA A 89 -8.93 8.68 -8.69
C ALA A 89 -10.44 8.39 -8.78
N ASN A 90 -11.26 9.29 -8.25
CA ASN A 90 -12.71 9.20 -8.34
C ASN A 90 -13.19 9.15 -9.81
N ALA A 91 -12.67 10.03 -10.68
CA ALA A 91 -13.05 10.10 -12.08
C ALA A 91 -12.74 8.81 -12.89
N ILE A 92 -11.69 8.08 -12.51
CA ILE A 92 -11.31 6.80 -13.15
C ILE A 92 -11.84 5.57 -12.40
N GLY A 93 -12.61 5.75 -11.33
CA GLY A 93 -13.17 4.66 -10.52
C GLY A 93 -12.20 4.04 -9.51
N ALA A 94 -10.99 4.57 -9.36
CA ALA A 94 -10.04 4.18 -8.33
C ALA A 94 -10.55 4.54 -6.93
N THR A 95 -10.30 3.68 -5.94
CA THR A 95 -10.80 3.90 -4.58
C THR A 95 -9.74 4.43 -3.62
N THR A 96 -8.49 4.54 -4.07
CA THR A 96 -7.35 4.85 -3.19
C THR A 96 -6.29 5.69 -3.89
N VAL A 97 -5.74 6.68 -3.17
CA VAL A 97 -4.53 7.43 -3.54
C VAL A 97 -3.44 7.15 -2.51
N LEU A 98 -2.24 6.80 -2.98
CA LEU A 98 -1.09 6.57 -2.10
C LEU A 98 -0.42 7.90 -1.73
N LEU A 99 -0.11 8.08 -0.45
CA LEU A 99 0.58 9.24 0.09
C LEU A 99 1.79 8.83 0.94
N VAL A 100 2.94 9.45 0.67
CA VAL A 100 4.07 9.53 1.59
C VAL A 100 3.96 10.86 2.34
N PRO A 101 3.46 10.88 3.59
CA PRO A 101 2.94 12.10 4.20
C PRO A 101 4.04 13.06 4.67
N ALA A 102 5.25 12.56 4.90
CA ALA A 102 6.35 13.34 5.43
C ALA A 102 7.69 12.87 4.90
N VAL A 103 8.69 13.74 5.00
CA VAL A 103 10.11 13.42 4.92
C VAL A 103 10.78 14.03 6.15
N VAL A 104 11.55 13.22 6.87
CA VAL A 104 12.38 13.68 8.00
C VAL A 104 13.82 13.85 7.52
N ASN A 105 14.41 15.00 7.83
CA ASN A 105 15.78 15.35 7.46
C ASN A 105 16.39 16.26 8.55
N GLU A 106 17.56 16.86 8.28
CA GLU A 106 18.25 17.71 9.28
C GLU A 106 17.49 19.01 9.59
N GLU A 107 16.68 19.51 8.65
CA GLU A 107 15.89 20.74 8.80
C GLU A 107 14.52 20.46 9.42
N VAL A 108 13.93 19.31 9.10
CA VAL A 108 12.60 18.90 9.53
C VAL A 108 12.71 17.72 10.47
N GLY A 109 12.65 18.03 11.77
CA GLY A 109 12.68 17.04 12.84
C GLY A 109 11.44 16.16 12.88
N TYR A 110 11.58 15.00 13.53
CA TYR A 110 10.55 13.97 13.58
C TYR A 110 9.22 14.44 14.18
N ALA A 111 9.27 15.19 15.29
CA ALA A 111 8.06 15.70 15.96
C ALA A 111 7.29 16.71 15.08
N ASP A 112 8.02 17.57 14.38
CA ASP A 112 7.43 18.52 13.42
C ASP A 112 6.81 17.78 12.24
N ALA A 113 7.50 16.79 11.68
CA ALA A 113 6.98 15.94 10.62
C ALA A 113 5.68 15.23 11.04
N TYR A 114 5.65 14.68 12.26
CA TYR A 114 4.46 14.04 12.82
C TYR A 114 3.27 15.00 12.90
N LYS A 115 3.48 16.15 13.54
CA LYS A 115 2.45 17.16 13.75
C LYS A 115 1.95 17.78 12.44
N ARG A 116 2.85 18.27 11.58
CA ARG A 116 2.49 18.98 10.34
C ARG A 116 1.84 18.06 9.33
N SER A 117 2.35 16.83 9.16
CA SER A 117 1.73 15.88 8.24
C SER A 117 0.30 15.53 8.66
N GLN A 118 0.06 15.31 9.97
CA GLN A 118 -1.27 15.11 10.51
C GLN A 118 -2.21 16.29 10.27
N GLN A 119 -1.72 17.52 10.47
CA GLN A 119 -2.48 18.73 10.22
C GLN A 119 -2.96 18.79 8.76
N HIS A 120 -2.04 18.65 7.81
CA HIS A 120 -2.38 18.83 6.39
C HIS A 120 -3.14 17.64 5.80
N VAL A 121 -2.93 16.41 6.28
CA VAL A 121 -3.79 15.28 5.89
C VAL A 121 -5.23 15.49 6.38
N ARG A 122 -5.44 16.12 7.55
CA ARG A 122 -6.80 16.46 8.03
C ARG A 122 -7.52 17.45 7.12
N GLU A 123 -6.81 18.37 6.49
CA GLU A 123 -7.39 19.31 5.52
C GLU A 123 -7.98 18.60 4.30
N LEU A 124 -7.45 17.43 3.94
CA LEU A 124 -7.91 16.63 2.79
C LEU A 124 -9.06 15.68 3.13
N LEU A 125 -9.33 15.41 4.42
CA LEU A 125 -10.35 14.45 4.84
C LEU A 125 -11.75 14.74 4.30
N PRO A 126 -12.25 15.99 4.31
CA PRO A 126 -13.58 16.28 3.78
C PRO A 126 -13.71 15.93 2.30
N LEU A 127 -12.65 16.19 1.51
CA LEU A 127 -12.64 15.87 0.08
C LEU A 127 -12.52 14.36 -0.16
N ALA A 128 -11.68 13.67 0.61
CA ALA A 128 -11.55 12.22 0.55
C ALA A 128 -12.90 11.52 0.84
N GLU A 129 -13.64 12.05 1.83
CA GLU A 129 -15.00 11.60 2.16
C GLU A 129 -16.00 11.88 1.05
N GLU A 130 -16.06 13.11 0.54
CA GLU A 130 -16.95 13.52 -0.56
C GLU A 130 -16.78 12.61 -1.79
N LEU A 131 -15.53 12.28 -2.11
CA LEU A 131 -15.18 11.49 -3.29
C LEU A 131 -15.22 9.98 -3.06
N GLU A 132 -15.39 9.55 -1.81
CA GLU A 132 -15.27 8.16 -1.39
C GLU A 132 -13.93 7.52 -1.81
N VAL A 133 -12.83 8.26 -1.67
CA VAL A 133 -11.47 7.82 -2.03
C VAL A 133 -10.59 7.85 -0.78
N VAL A 134 -9.98 6.73 -0.44
CA VAL A 134 -9.10 6.61 0.75
C VAL A 134 -7.71 7.17 0.46
N ILE A 135 -7.17 7.96 1.40
CA ILE A 135 -5.75 8.32 1.43
C ILE A 135 -5.00 7.19 2.13
N ALA A 136 -4.17 6.47 1.39
CA ALA A 136 -3.41 5.35 1.92
C ALA A 136 -1.96 5.76 2.20
N ILE A 137 -1.59 5.75 3.48
CA ILE A 137 -0.24 6.06 3.95
C ILE A 137 0.66 4.85 3.72
N GLU A 138 1.83 5.05 3.14
CA GLU A 138 2.79 3.98 2.87
C GLU A 138 3.99 4.01 3.83
N ASN A 139 4.44 2.84 4.27
CA ASN A 139 5.70 2.67 5.00
C ASN A 139 6.88 2.65 4.01
N VAL A 140 7.68 3.72 4.02
CA VAL A 140 8.79 3.92 3.07
C VAL A 140 10.05 4.40 3.77
N TRP A 141 11.16 4.52 3.05
CA TRP A 141 12.45 4.96 3.58
C TRP A 141 12.58 6.49 3.66
N ASN A 142 11.63 7.15 4.32
CA ASN A 142 11.56 8.61 4.51
C ASN A 142 11.95 9.07 5.93
N LYS A 143 12.49 8.15 6.74
CA LYS A 143 12.84 8.34 8.16
C LYS A 143 11.64 8.71 9.06
N PHE A 144 10.42 8.32 8.68
CA PHE A 144 9.18 8.63 9.38
C PHE A 144 8.30 7.38 9.53
N LEU A 145 7.54 7.28 10.63
CA LEU A 145 6.76 6.10 11.06
C LEU A 145 7.62 4.82 11.06
N LEU A 146 8.65 4.80 11.91
CA LEU A 146 9.71 3.79 11.88
C LEU A 146 9.33 2.44 12.52
N SER A 147 8.16 2.36 13.16
CA SER A 147 7.69 1.13 13.80
C SER A 147 6.21 0.89 13.50
N PRO A 148 5.76 -0.39 13.49
CA PRO A 148 4.38 -0.70 13.17
C PRO A 148 3.39 -0.20 14.24
N ILE A 149 3.81 -0.17 15.51
CA ILE A 149 2.99 0.33 16.63
C ILE A 149 2.75 1.83 16.47
N GLU A 150 3.80 2.57 16.11
CA GLU A 150 3.70 3.99 15.84
C GLU A 150 2.85 4.29 14.61
N PHE A 151 3.04 3.53 13.54
CA PHE A 151 2.26 3.67 12.31
C PHE A 151 0.77 3.44 12.59
N ALA A 152 0.42 2.37 13.31
CA ALA A 152 -0.95 2.10 13.71
C ALA A 152 -1.55 3.28 14.50
N ARG A 153 -0.82 3.81 15.49
CA ARG A 153 -1.24 4.99 16.24
C ARG A 153 -1.46 6.21 15.33
N TYR A 154 -0.53 6.49 14.42
CA TYR A 154 -0.63 7.63 13.50
C TYR A 154 -1.91 7.56 12.66
N LEU A 155 -2.28 6.37 12.17
CA LEU A 155 -3.52 6.14 11.43
C LEU A 155 -4.76 6.33 12.31
N ASP A 156 -4.74 5.78 13.52
CA ASP A 156 -5.88 5.83 14.45
C ASP A 156 -6.20 7.26 14.92
N GLU A 157 -5.17 8.09 15.11
CA GLU A 157 -5.32 9.47 15.58
C GLU A 157 -6.07 10.39 14.60
N PHE A 158 -6.22 9.99 13.32
CA PHE A 158 -7.10 10.72 12.38
C PHE A 158 -8.58 10.53 12.68
N GLU A 159 -8.95 9.48 13.43
CA GLU A 159 -10.33 9.13 13.79
C GLU A 159 -11.26 9.08 12.56
N SER A 160 -10.70 8.67 11.41
CA SER A 160 -11.38 8.73 10.12
C SER A 160 -11.21 7.43 9.34
N PRO A 161 -12.25 6.96 8.62
CA PRO A 161 -12.12 5.81 7.73
C PRO A 161 -11.33 6.12 6.46
N TRP A 162 -11.15 7.40 6.13
CA TRP A 162 -10.54 7.87 4.89
C TRP A 162 -9.01 7.94 4.93
N VAL A 163 -8.39 7.51 6.03
CA VAL A 163 -6.94 7.31 6.15
C VAL A 163 -6.67 5.87 6.57
N ARG A 164 -5.90 5.16 5.75
CA ARG A 164 -5.59 3.73 5.93
C ARG A 164 -4.14 3.42 5.55
N ALA A 165 -3.71 2.19 5.80
CA ALA A 165 -2.39 1.71 5.41
C ALA A 165 -2.37 1.17 3.97
N TYR A 166 -1.36 1.60 3.22
CA TYR A 166 -0.80 0.88 2.09
C TYR A 166 0.49 0.22 2.58
N CYS A 167 0.49 -1.09 2.85
CA CYS A 167 1.66 -1.73 3.45
C CYS A 167 2.60 -2.32 2.39
N ASP A 168 3.79 -1.76 2.20
CA ASP A 168 4.85 -2.33 1.35
C ASP A 168 5.66 -3.32 2.17
N VAL A 169 5.56 -4.63 1.87
CA VAL A 169 6.16 -5.73 2.66
C VAL A 169 7.69 -5.78 2.62
N GLY A 170 8.33 -5.17 1.62
CA GLY A 170 9.78 -5.17 1.45
C GLY A 170 10.46 -4.02 2.19
N ASN A 171 9.79 -2.88 2.34
CA ASN A 171 10.41 -1.67 2.92
C ASN A 171 10.79 -1.82 4.41
N MET A 172 10.19 -2.75 5.18
CA MET A 172 10.56 -2.96 6.59
C MET A 172 11.70 -3.95 6.82
N ILE A 173 12.12 -4.71 5.81
CA ILE A 173 13.06 -5.84 5.98
C ILE A 173 14.43 -5.40 6.51
N LEU A 174 14.82 -4.15 6.25
CA LEU A 174 16.04 -3.59 6.81
C LEU A 174 15.95 -3.33 8.33
N PHE A 175 14.74 -3.10 8.86
CA PHE A 175 14.51 -2.60 10.23
C PHE A 175 13.66 -3.54 11.10
N GLY A 176 13.07 -4.58 10.52
CA GLY A 176 12.15 -5.49 11.19
C GLY A 176 11.63 -6.58 10.25
N TYR A 177 10.41 -7.04 10.50
CA TYR A 177 9.84 -8.20 9.82
C TYR A 177 8.44 -7.91 9.27
N ALA A 178 8.17 -8.37 8.04
CA ALA A 178 6.93 -8.09 7.33
C ALA A 178 5.66 -8.58 8.06
N GLN A 179 5.72 -9.79 8.59
CA GLN A 179 4.59 -10.40 9.29
C GLN A 179 4.18 -9.64 10.55
N ASP A 180 5.13 -8.99 11.24
CA ASP A 180 4.83 -8.24 12.47
C ASP A 180 4.09 -6.94 12.14
N TRP A 181 4.51 -6.26 11.08
CA TRP A 181 3.81 -5.08 10.57
C TRP A 181 2.40 -5.42 10.12
N ILE A 182 2.23 -6.53 9.39
CA ILE A 182 0.91 -6.98 8.93
C ILE A 182 -0.01 -7.24 10.12
N ARG A 183 0.44 -7.97 11.14
CA ARG A 183 -0.36 -8.28 12.34
C ARG A 183 -0.74 -7.04 13.14
N VAL A 184 0.19 -6.10 13.31
CA VAL A 184 -0.05 -4.87 14.09
C VAL A 184 -0.98 -3.90 13.35
N LEU A 185 -0.77 -3.70 12.05
CA LEU A 185 -1.64 -2.84 11.25
C LEU A 185 -3.03 -3.46 11.09
N GLY A 186 -3.10 -4.77 10.88
CA GLY A 186 -4.35 -5.54 10.84
C GLY A 186 -5.34 -4.99 9.82
N ASN A 187 -6.56 -4.74 10.26
CA ASN A 187 -7.66 -4.20 9.43
C ASN A 187 -7.43 -2.78 8.89
N ARG A 188 -6.35 -2.10 9.30
CA ARG A 188 -5.96 -0.81 8.73
C ARG A 188 -5.39 -0.95 7.33
N ILE A 189 -4.89 -2.13 6.96
CA ILE A 189 -4.32 -2.41 5.65
C ILE A 189 -5.46 -2.56 4.64
N ILE A 190 -5.45 -1.71 3.60
CA ILE A 190 -6.39 -1.81 2.49
C ILE A 190 -5.73 -2.27 1.19
N LYS A 191 -4.42 -2.03 1.05
CA LYS A 191 -3.61 -2.44 -0.11
C LYS A 191 -2.20 -2.85 0.33
N LEU A 192 -1.57 -3.68 -0.49
CA LEU A 192 -0.20 -4.16 -0.28
C LEU A 192 0.67 -3.89 -1.50
N ASP A 193 1.91 -3.45 -1.26
CA ASP A 193 2.96 -3.51 -2.26
C ASP A 193 3.84 -4.74 -1.94
N LEU A 194 3.99 -5.62 -2.93
CA LEU A 194 4.82 -6.80 -2.90
C LEU A 194 6.20 -6.43 -3.43
N LYS A 195 7.19 -6.47 -2.53
CA LYS A 195 8.57 -6.10 -2.80
C LYS A 195 9.47 -6.98 -1.96
N ASP A 196 10.69 -7.23 -2.43
CA ASP A 196 11.65 -8.03 -1.70
C ASP A 196 13.00 -7.30 -1.62
N PHE A 197 13.70 -7.51 -0.52
CA PHE A 197 14.94 -6.81 -0.20
C PHE A 197 15.97 -7.81 0.30
N SER A 198 17.17 -7.76 -0.26
CA SER A 198 18.31 -8.52 0.24
C SER A 198 19.11 -7.67 1.22
N ARG A 199 19.17 -8.09 2.49
CA ARG A 199 20.03 -7.47 3.52
C ARG A 199 21.50 -7.68 3.22
N LYS A 200 21.84 -8.86 2.67
CA LYS A 200 23.21 -9.20 2.28
C LYS A 200 23.73 -8.28 1.18
N ASP A 201 22.95 -8.10 0.12
CA ASP A 201 23.36 -7.30 -1.04
C ASP A 201 22.97 -5.82 -0.92
N TYR A 202 22.22 -5.48 0.13
CA TYR A 202 21.68 -4.16 0.41
C TYR A 202 20.94 -3.54 -0.80
N LYS A 203 20.06 -4.32 -1.42
CA LYS A 203 19.31 -3.91 -2.62
C LYS A 203 17.93 -4.57 -2.68
N PHE A 204 17.00 -3.89 -3.35
CA PHE A 204 15.75 -4.51 -3.76
C PHE A 204 16.00 -5.56 -4.85
N VAL A 205 15.29 -6.68 -4.76
CA VAL A 205 15.44 -7.86 -5.63
C VAL A 205 14.06 -8.37 -6.07
N ASN A 206 14.03 -9.36 -6.96
CA ASN A 206 12.76 -9.99 -7.35
C ASN A 206 12.14 -10.74 -6.17
N LEU A 207 10.81 -10.93 -6.22
CA LEU A 207 10.07 -11.62 -5.16
C LEU A 207 10.58 -13.05 -4.94
N GLY A 208 10.94 -13.36 -3.69
CA GLY A 208 11.47 -14.64 -3.28
C GLY A 208 12.99 -14.79 -3.43
N ASP A 209 13.68 -13.78 -3.95
CA ASP A 209 15.16 -13.75 -4.03
C ASP A 209 15.76 -12.98 -2.84
N GLY A 210 14.94 -12.34 -2.00
CA GLY A 210 15.39 -11.55 -0.85
C GLY A 210 15.11 -12.21 0.49
N ASP A 211 15.01 -11.37 1.53
CA ASP A 211 14.92 -11.78 2.92
C ASP A 211 13.48 -11.73 3.49
N VAL A 212 12.47 -11.37 2.69
CA VAL A 212 11.08 -11.43 3.14
C VAL A 212 10.71 -12.88 3.46
N ASN A 213 10.22 -13.12 4.68
CA ASN A 213 9.68 -14.43 5.07
C ASN A 213 8.25 -14.60 4.52
N TRP A 214 8.16 -14.96 3.24
CA TRP A 214 6.89 -15.09 2.53
C TRP A 214 5.89 -16.08 3.17
N PRO A 215 6.30 -17.25 3.72
CA PRO A 215 5.40 -18.10 4.49
C PRO A 215 4.73 -17.38 5.66
N GLU A 216 5.49 -16.61 6.44
CA GLU A 216 4.95 -15.83 7.56
C GLU A 216 4.11 -14.63 7.10
N VAL A 217 4.47 -13.98 5.99
CA VAL A 217 3.64 -12.95 5.37
C VAL A 217 2.28 -13.53 4.99
N LYS A 218 2.26 -14.67 4.31
CA LYS A 218 1.02 -15.35 3.94
C LYS A 218 0.19 -15.68 5.19
N ALA A 219 0.79 -16.27 6.22
CA ALA A 219 0.11 -16.60 7.47
C ALA A 219 -0.48 -15.34 8.13
N ALA A 220 0.29 -14.25 8.24
CA ALA A 220 -0.18 -12.99 8.81
C ALA A 220 -1.35 -12.39 8.00
N LEU A 221 -1.32 -12.46 6.66
CA LEU A 221 -2.43 -11.99 5.82
C LEU A 221 -3.70 -12.83 6.00
N GLU A 222 -3.56 -14.14 6.17
CA GLU A 222 -4.68 -15.04 6.49
C GLU A 222 -5.24 -14.75 7.89
N GLU A 223 -4.39 -14.53 8.89
CA GLU A 223 -4.77 -14.20 10.27
C GLU A 223 -5.61 -12.92 10.35
N ILE A 224 -5.22 -11.87 9.62
CA ILE A 224 -5.95 -10.59 9.61
C ILE A 224 -7.16 -10.61 8.65
N GLY A 225 -7.35 -11.71 7.91
CA GLY A 225 -8.44 -11.85 6.94
C GLY A 225 -8.35 -10.87 5.77
N PHE A 226 -7.14 -10.58 5.28
CA PHE A 226 -6.96 -9.60 4.20
C PHE A 226 -7.57 -10.09 2.88
N GLU A 227 -8.48 -9.31 2.30
CA GLU A 227 -9.12 -9.59 1.00
C GLU A 227 -8.87 -8.49 -0.05
N GLY A 228 -7.93 -7.58 0.23
CA GLY A 228 -7.64 -6.41 -0.60
C GLY A 228 -6.76 -6.70 -1.82
N TRP A 229 -6.32 -5.62 -2.47
CA TRP A 229 -5.46 -5.65 -3.64
C TRP A 229 -3.98 -5.69 -3.25
N MET A 230 -3.21 -6.41 -4.06
CA MET A 230 -1.76 -6.49 -3.96
C MET A 230 -1.14 -6.10 -5.29
N THR A 231 -0.09 -5.30 -5.23
CA THR A 231 0.61 -4.80 -6.42
C THR A 231 2.08 -5.16 -6.32
N SER A 232 2.67 -5.72 -7.37
CA SER A 232 4.12 -5.92 -7.39
C SER A 232 4.86 -4.59 -7.57
N GLU A 233 5.64 -4.18 -6.57
CA GLU A 233 6.57 -3.05 -6.69
C GLU A 233 7.96 -3.56 -7.06
N VAL A 234 8.09 -3.92 -8.33
CA VAL A 234 9.33 -4.35 -8.95
C VAL A 234 9.56 -3.55 -10.23
N GLY A 235 10.79 -3.57 -10.75
CA GLY A 235 11.07 -2.95 -12.04
C GLY A 235 10.16 -3.54 -13.11
N GLY A 236 9.68 -2.72 -14.05
CA GLY A 236 8.94 -3.26 -15.19
C GLY A 236 9.85 -4.09 -16.11
N GLY A 237 9.25 -4.87 -17.01
CA GLY A 237 10.00 -5.72 -17.92
C GLY A 237 9.20 -6.16 -19.14
N ASP A 238 9.80 -7.05 -19.91
CA ASP A 238 9.17 -7.71 -21.04
C ASP A 238 8.17 -8.79 -20.60
N GLU A 239 7.45 -9.38 -21.55
CA GLU A 239 6.44 -10.40 -21.28
C GLU A 239 6.99 -11.61 -20.50
N PRO A 240 8.18 -12.18 -20.82
CA PRO A 240 8.80 -13.23 -20.01
C PRO A 240 9.01 -12.82 -18.55
N TYR A 241 9.53 -11.62 -18.30
CA TYR A 241 9.74 -11.12 -16.94
C TYR A 241 8.42 -10.97 -16.18
N LEU A 242 7.40 -10.38 -16.81
CA LEU A 242 6.08 -10.22 -16.18
C LEU A 242 5.42 -11.58 -15.90
N THR A 243 5.65 -12.58 -16.76
CA THR A 243 5.17 -13.96 -16.54
C THR A 243 5.85 -14.61 -15.35
N ASP A 244 7.17 -14.49 -15.22
CA ASP A 244 7.93 -14.96 -14.05
C ASP A 244 7.44 -14.30 -12.76
N MET A 245 7.20 -12.99 -12.79
CA MET A 245 6.71 -12.25 -11.63
C MET A 245 5.36 -12.77 -11.13
N VAL A 246 4.43 -13.05 -12.05
CA VAL A 246 3.12 -13.64 -11.72
C VAL A 246 3.29 -15.02 -11.08
N GLN A 247 4.14 -15.87 -11.65
CA GLN A 247 4.40 -17.21 -11.11
C GLN A 247 5.02 -17.16 -9.71
N ARG A 248 5.86 -16.16 -9.43
CA ARG A 248 6.41 -15.92 -8.09
C ARG A 248 5.30 -15.55 -7.10
N ILE A 249 4.42 -14.62 -7.45
CA ILE A 249 3.28 -14.24 -6.59
C ILE A 249 2.40 -15.46 -6.29
N ASP A 250 2.06 -16.24 -7.32
CA ASP A 250 1.26 -17.45 -7.18
C ASP A 250 1.90 -18.44 -6.18
N ARG A 251 3.20 -18.70 -6.33
CA ARG A 251 3.96 -19.62 -5.46
C ARG A 251 4.11 -19.10 -4.03
N LEU A 252 4.24 -17.79 -3.83
CA LEU A 252 4.54 -17.23 -2.52
C LEU A 252 3.28 -17.01 -1.68
N LEU A 253 2.16 -16.64 -2.32
CA LEU A 253 0.96 -16.19 -1.60
C LEU A 253 -0.29 -17.02 -1.88
N LEU A 254 -0.36 -17.74 -3.01
CA LEU A 254 -1.61 -18.32 -3.50
C LEU A 254 -1.63 -19.86 -3.55
N SER A 255 -0.48 -20.51 -3.40
CA SER A 255 -0.34 -21.97 -3.40
C SER A 255 -0.56 -22.62 -2.04
#